data_AF-K4RDL7-F1
#
_entry.id   AF-K4RDL7-F1
#
_cell.length_a   1.000
_cell.length_b   1.000
_cell.length_c   1.000
_cell.angle_alpha   90.00
_cell.angle_beta   90.00
_cell.angle_gamma   90.00
#
_symmetry.space_group_name_H-M   'P 1'
#
loop_
_entity.id
_entity.type
_entity.pdbx_description
1 polymer ?
#
loop_
_entity_poly.entity_id
_entity_poly.type
_entity_poly.pdbx_seq_one_letter_code
_entity_poly.pdbx_strand_id
1 'polypeptide(L)' 'MTTILVTGGTGTLGRLVAERLRADGHEVRVLSRHAQPYAVDLRAGGAGLDAAVSGVEVIVHCASSPRGGTRRRRSI' A
#
# COMPACT_ATOMS: atom_id res chain seq x y z
N MET A 1 -18.53 4.12 -6.57
CA MET A 1 -17.51 4.61 -5.62
C MET A 1 -16.98 3.38 -4.91
N THR A 2 -15.66 3.18 -4.91
CA THR A 2 -15.00 1.97 -4.40
C THR A 2 -13.95 2.40 -3.38
N THR A 3 -13.79 1.66 -2.29
CA THR A 3 -12.72 1.90 -1.32
C THR A 3 -11.47 1.12 -1.74
N ILE A 4 -10.41 1.85 -2.10
CA ILE A 4 -9.17 1.31 -2.66
C ILE A 4 -7.99 1.60 -1.73
N LEU A 5 -7.22 0.56 -1.41
CA LEU A 5 -5.98 0.67 -0.67
C LEU A 5 -4.78 0.69 -1.62
N VAL A 6 -3.99 1.76 -1.58
CA VAL A 6 -2.72 1.85 -2.31
C VAL A 6 -1.56 1.63 -1.35
N THR A 7 -0.91 0.48 -1.44
CA THR A 7 0.33 0.23 -0.67
C THR A 7 1.51 0.91 -1.34
N GLY A 8 2.46 1.40 -0.55
CA GLY A 8 3.54 2.22 -1.10
C GLY A 8 3.04 3.54 -1.68
N GLY A 9 1.85 4.00 -1.28
CA GLY A 9 1.18 5.18 -1.87
C GLY A 9 1.90 6.51 -1.65
N THR A 10 2.96 6.54 -0.83
CA THR A 10 3.86 7.70 -0.68
C THR A 10 5.07 7.66 -1.62
N GLY A 11 5.29 6.55 -2.34
CA GLY A 11 6.38 6.40 -3.32
C GLY A 11 6.02 6.96 -4.70
N THR A 12 6.99 6.97 -5.62
CA THR A 12 6.86 7.61 -6.95
C THR A 12 5.62 7.15 -7.72
N LEU A 13 5.44 5.84 -7.91
CA LEU A 13 4.27 5.30 -8.61
C LEU A 13 2.99 5.41 -7.76
N GLY A 14 3.08 5.03 -6.48
CA GLY A 14 1.92 4.97 -5.60
C GLY A 14 1.24 6.32 -5.41
N ARG A 15 1.99 7.43 -5.40
CA ARG A 15 1.43 8.78 -5.32
C ARG A 15 0.57 9.10 -6.55
N LEU A 16 1.11 8.89 -7.74
CA LEU A 16 0.41 9.15 -9.00
C LEU A 16 -0.85 8.29 -9.15
N VAL A 17 -0.76 7.01 -8.78
CA VAL A 17 -1.91 6.10 -8.75
C VAL A 17 -2.98 6.61 -7.78
N ALA A 18 -2.60 6.98 -6.56
CA ALA A 18 -3.55 7.47 -5.56
C ALA A 18 -4.22 8.78 -5.98
N GLU A 19 -3.47 9.71 -6.57
CA GLU A 19 -4.02 10.96 -7.13
C GLU A 19 -5.01 10.68 -8.25
N ARG A 20 -4.66 9.78 -9.19
CA ARG A 20 -5.55 9.43 -10.30
C ARG A 20 -6.85 8.78 -9.83
N LEU A 21 -6.77 7.80 -8.94
CA LEU A 21 -7.94 7.11 -8.39
C LEU A 21 -8.87 8.07 -7.64
N ARG A 22 -8.33 9.05 -6.90
CA ARG A 22 -9.14 10.10 -6.28
C ARG A 22 -9.82 10.98 -7.31
N ALA A 23 -9.10 11.37 -8.36
CA ALA A 23 -9.66 12.17 -9.45
C ALA A 23 -10.80 11.45 -10.18
N ASP A 24 -10.71 10.12 -10.27
CA ASP A 24 -11.76 9.26 -10.84
C ASP A 24 -12.92 8.98 -9.85
N GLY A 25 -12.90 9.55 -8.64
CA GLY A 25 -14.01 9.53 -7.67
C GLY A 25 -14.02 8.35 -6.69
N HIS A 26 -12.89 7.65 -6.51
CA HIS A 26 -12.75 6.58 -5.54
C HIS A 26 -12.34 7.08 -4.15
N GLU A 27 -12.72 6.35 -3.10
CA GLU A 27 -12.15 6.57 -1.77
C GLU A 27 -10.79 5.88 -1.71
N VAL A 28 -9.72 6.64 -1.46
CA VAL A 28 -8.34 6.12 -1.52
C VAL A 28 -7.63 6.18 -0.19
N ARG A 29 -7.33 5.00 0.36
CA ARG A 29 -6.47 4.81 1.53
C ARG A 29 -5.03 4.62 1.09
N VAL A 30 -4.11 5.36 1.71
CA VAL A 30 -2.67 5.25 1.42
C VAL A 30 -1.99 4.52 2.56
N LEU A 31 -1.40 3.37 2.27
CA LEU A 31 -0.59 2.61 3.20
C LEU A 31 0.88 2.78 2.86
N SER A 32 1.67 3.19 3.85
CA SER A 32 3.13 3.14 3.79
C SER A 32 3.68 2.98 5.21
N ARG A 33 4.99 2.82 5.38
CA ARG A 33 5.60 2.71 6.71
C ARG A 33 5.42 3.95 7.59
N HIS A 34 5.14 5.10 6.98
CA HIS A 34 5.09 6.40 7.68
C HIS A 34 3.84 7.22 7.35
N ALA A 35 2.91 6.69 6.55
CA ALA A 35 1.69 7.40 6.17
C ALA A 35 0.61 7.21 7.24
N GLN A 36 0.16 8.29 7.87
CA GLN A 36 -0.98 8.24 8.77
C GLN A 36 -2.30 8.37 7.99
N PRO A 37 -3.40 7.71 8.43
CA PRO A 37 -3.50 6.84 9.61
C PRO A 37 -3.00 5.39 9.39
N TYR A 38 -2.66 5.01 8.15
CA TYR A 38 -2.33 3.62 7.79
C TYR A 38 -0.82 3.36 7.72
N ALA A 39 -0.13 3.60 8.85
CA ALA A 39 1.31 3.42 8.97
C ALA A 39 1.65 1.95 9.27
N VAL A 40 2.08 1.20 8.25
CA VAL A 40 2.27 -0.27 8.36
C VAL A 40 3.58 -0.69 7.68
N ASP A 41 4.37 -1.50 8.40
CA ASP A 41 5.39 -2.33 7.77
C ASP A 41 4.76 -3.64 7.26
N LEU A 42 4.60 -3.75 5.95
CA LEU A 42 4.00 -4.93 5.31
C LEU A 42 4.78 -6.23 5.55
N ARG A 43 6.06 -6.18 5.93
CA ARG A 43 6.83 -7.39 6.26
C ARG A 43 6.50 -7.90 7.67
N ALA A 44 6.18 -6.99 8.59
CA ALA A 44 5.80 -7.31 9.96
C ALA A 44 4.30 -7.61 10.09
N GLY A 45 3.46 -6.92 9.30
CA GLY A 45 2.00 -7.03 9.37
C GLY A 45 1.44 -6.47 10.69
N GLY A 46 0.43 -7.16 11.24
CA GLY A 46 -0.19 -6.83 12.53
C GLY A 46 -1.50 -6.04 12.42
N ALA A 47 -2.06 -5.65 13.58
CA ALA A 47 -3.39 -5.03 13.67
C ALA A 47 -3.56 -3.74 12.82
N GLY A 48 -2.47 -3.02 12.58
CA GLY A 48 -2.49 -1.87 11.67
C GLY A 48 -2.80 -2.26 10.22
N LEU A 49 -2.39 -3.46 9.78
CA LEU A 49 -2.75 -4.00 8.47
C LEU A 49 -4.22 -4.38 8.43
N ASP A 50 -4.74 -5.03 9.47
CA ASP A 50 -6.16 -5.41 9.57
C ASP A 50 -7.07 -4.17 9.48
N ALA A 51 -6.71 -3.11 10.21
CA ALA A 51 -7.41 -1.83 10.13
C ALA A 51 -7.32 -1.19 8.73
N ALA A 52 -6.17 -1.30 8.06
CA ALA A 52 -5.99 -0.73 6.72
C ALA A 52 -6.83 -1.45 5.65
N VAL A 53 -6.95 -2.78 5.73
CA VAL A 53 -7.70 -3.59 4.75
C VAL A 53 -9.20 -3.70 5.05
N SER A 54 -9.63 -3.38 6.27
CA SER A 54 -11.05 -3.45 6.67
C SER A 54 -11.95 -2.63 5.74
N GLY A 55 -12.89 -3.28 5.05
CA GLY A 55 -13.82 -2.64 4.11
C GLY A 55 -13.19 -2.17 2.79
N VAL A 56 -11.93 -2.52 2.52
CA VAL A 56 -11.30 -2.27 1.21
C VAL A 56 -11.77 -3.33 0.22
N GLU A 57 -12.20 -2.88 -0.96
CA GLU A 57 -12.64 -3.76 -2.05
C GLU A 57 -11.50 -4.11 -3.00
N VAL A 58 -10.56 -3.16 -3.20
CA VAL A 58 -9.44 -3.31 -4.14
C VAL A 58 -8.13 -2.88 -3.48
N ILE A 59 -7.08 -3.68 -3.67
CA ILE A 59 -5.72 -3.34 -3.26
C ILE A 59 -4.85 -3.12 -4.49
N VAL A 60 -4.25 -1.94 -4.61
CA VAL A 60 -3.20 -1.67 -5.60
C VAL A 60 -1.84 -1.75 -4.90
N HIS A 61 -1.02 -2.71 -5.32
CA HIS A 61 0.28 -2.96 -4.71
C HIS A 61 1.41 -2.18 -5.40
N CYS A 62 1.74 -0.99 -4.91
CA CYS A 62 2.88 -0.20 -5.39
C CYS A 62 4.07 -0.21 -4.41
N ALA A 63 3.97 -0.92 -3.28
CA ALA A 63 5.10 -1.04 -2.36
C ALA A 63 6.21 -1.88 -3.01
N SER A 64 7.43 -1.35 -2.98
CA SER A 64 8.61 -2.04 -3.47
C SER A 64 9.79 -1.81 -2.54
N SER A 65 10.75 -2.73 -2.52
CA SER A 65 12.02 -2.54 -1.86
C SER A 65 12.98 -1.80 -2.81
N PRO A 66 13.50 -0.61 -2.45
CA PRO A 66 14.42 0.16 -3.31
C PRO A 66 15.70 -0.60 -3.70
N ARG A 67 16.04 -1.67 -2.96
CA ARG A 67 17.22 -2.52 -3.19
C ARG A 67 16.98 -3.69 -4.15
N GLY A 68 15.90 -3.68 -4.92
CA GLY A 68 15.51 -4.81 -5.75
C GLY A 68 14.82 -5.91 -4.93
N GLY A 69 13.95 -6.69 -5.59
CA GLY A 69 13.14 -7.71 -4.94
C GLY A 69 13.98 -8.68 -4.13
N THR A 70 13.69 -8.82 -2.84
CA THR A 70 14.30 -9.87 -2.01
C THR A 70 13.80 -11.24 -2.47
N ARG A 71 14.38 -11.78 -3.55
CA ARG A 71 14.52 -13.21 -3.68
C ARG A 71 15.51 -13.62 -2.59
N ARG A 72 14.99 -14.03 -1.43
CA ARG A 72 15.80 -14.73 -0.44
C ARG A 72 16.31 -15.97 -1.16
N ARG A 73 17.58 -15.98 -1.58
CA ARG A 73 18.22 -17.21 -2.08
C ARG A 73 18.06 -18.21 -0.93
N ARG A 74 17.23 -19.24 -1.13
CA ARG A 74 17.32 -20.43 -0.29
C ARG A 74 18.66 -21.06 -0.67
N SER A 75 19.61 -21.03 0.24
CA SER A 75 20.74 -21.95 0.21
C SER A 75 20.16 -23.35 0.37
N ILE A 76 20.40 -24.18 -0.64
CA ILE A 76 20.29 -25.64 -0.55
C ILE A 76 21.60 -26.12 0.06
#